data_AF-A0A9P7X5H0-F1
#
_entry.id   AF-A0A9P7X5H0-F1
#
_cell.length_a   1.000
_cell.length_b   1.000
_cell.length_c   1.000
_cell.angle_alpha   90.00
_cell.angle_beta   90.00
_cell.angle_gamma   90.00
#
_symmetry.space_group_name_H-M   'P 1'
#
loop_
_entity.id
_entity.type
_entity.pdbx_description
1 polymer ?
#
loop_
_entity_poly.entity_id
_entity_poly.type
_entity_poly.pdbx_seq_one_letter_code
_entity_poly.pdbx_strand_id
1 'polypeptide(L)'
;MDDEMDIVTQKELDETEYIADPKQRSAQRSVISLANRLQLQNAGSVSTANLHSDPILKTFMFTKAYEIYAKPWPAGDILHARFCSQHLPALAQAYKATPDSRLATPYSFMMVSLLEKGHFASFTRTPEGKELLHIQVRRLANHDVEDKIYHTFHVIELLNFLIVYAYYAQDQVNPVINPEYLPGLRARCEGWRNTYYGYMQAYYAARNQRVVDMLTETIEFLDDTRSPTDMLRLNEVGKHMPLASCGYMKSECWRSGDVPTLACSKCKCVRYCSPEHQKADWRYHKVACITPPWILRTDSEGAASVL
;
A
#
# COMPACT_ATOMS: atom_id res chain seq x y z
N MET A 1 -51.33 6.76 29.99
CA MET A 1 -50.49 5.67 29.43
C MET A 1 -49.42 6.39 28.66
N ASP A 2 -48.46 6.85 29.46
CA ASP A 2 -47.33 7.66 29.08
C ASP A 2 -46.21 6.69 28.73
N ASP A 3 -45.81 6.66 27.46
CA ASP A 3 -44.59 5.98 27.03
C ASP A 3 -43.44 6.99 27.17
N GLU A 4 -42.82 6.98 28.35
CA GLU A 4 -41.46 7.48 28.57
C GLU A 4 -40.51 6.58 27.77
N MET A 5 -40.17 7.01 26.56
CA MET A 5 -39.08 6.43 25.80
C MET A 5 -37.79 7.16 26.18
N ASP A 6 -36.98 6.49 27.00
CA ASP A 6 -35.66 6.93 27.48
C ASP A 6 -34.83 7.61 26.39
N ILE A 7 -34.68 8.93 26.55
CA ILE A 7 -33.64 9.71 25.86
C ILE A 7 -32.32 9.35 26.56
N VAL A 8 -31.73 8.22 26.15
CA VAL A 8 -30.31 8.00 26.36
C VAL A 8 -29.60 9.05 25.52
N THR A 9 -29.03 10.05 26.20
CA THR A 9 -28.28 11.12 25.55
C THR A 9 -27.07 10.52 24.83
N GLN A 10 -27.13 10.52 23.50
CA GLN A 10 -26.01 10.28 22.56
C GLN A 10 -24.74 11.10 22.89
N LYS A 11 -24.85 12.08 23.80
CA LYS A 11 -23.82 13.00 24.26
C LYS A 11 -22.84 12.41 25.30
N GLU A 12 -23.10 11.21 25.82
CA GLU A 12 -22.17 10.52 26.75
C GLU A 12 -21.32 9.42 26.08
N LEU A 13 -21.53 9.17 24.78
CA LEU A 13 -20.74 8.19 24.00
C LEU A 13 -19.56 8.79 23.22
N ASP A 14 -19.35 10.10 23.30
CA ASP A 14 -18.23 10.78 22.67
C ASP A 14 -17.70 11.86 23.62
N GLU A 15 -16.47 11.71 24.12
CA GLU A 15 -15.38 12.70 23.91
C GLU A 15 -14.12 12.51 24.78
N THR A 16 -14.09 11.66 25.82
CA THR A 16 -12.92 11.62 26.74
C THR A 16 -12.05 10.37 26.71
N GLU A 17 -12.53 9.21 26.22
CA GLU A 17 -11.76 7.95 26.41
C GLU A 17 -10.76 7.61 25.29
N TYR A 18 -10.78 8.33 24.15
CA TYR A 18 -9.80 8.11 23.07
C TYR A 18 -8.59 9.06 23.15
N ILE A 19 -8.48 9.87 24.20
CA ILE A 19 -7.32 10.73 24.43
C ILE A 19 -6.26 9.90 25.16
N ALA A 20 -5.38 9.30 24.36
CA ALA A 20 -4.20 8.52 24.75
C ALA A 20 -4.46 7.17 25.45
N ASP A 21 -5.12 6.25 24.74
CA ASP A 21 -5.06 4.82 25.06
C ASP A 21 -3.58 4.41 25.26
N PRO A 22 -3.19 3.85 26.42
CA PRO A 22 -1.84 3.32 26.65
C PRO A 22 -1.32 2.42 25.53
N LYS A 23 -2.22 1.72 24.81
CA LYS A 23 -1.90 0.93 23.62
C LYS A 23 -1.35 1.78 22.46
N GLN A 24 -1.79 3.01 22.28
CA GLN A 24 -1.26 3.93 21.26
C GLN A 24 0.15 4.45 21.60
N ARG A 25 0.44 4.71 22.89
CA ARG A 25 1.80 5.06 23.32
C ARG A 25 2.76 3.88 23.17
N SER A 26 2.30 2.67 23.50
CA SER A 26 3.03 1.43 23.24
C SER A 26 3.31 1.25 21.75
N ALA A 27 2.31 1.51 20.91
CA ALA A 27 2.41 1.43 19.46
C ALA A 27 3.49 2.37 18.90
N GLN A 28 3.51 3.63 19.32
CA GLN A 28 4.52 4.59 18.87
C GLN A 28 5.94 4.19 19.28
N ARG A 29 6.12 3.62 20.48
CA ARG A 29 7.41 3.07 20.93
C ARG A 29 7.85 1.87 20.08
N SER A 30 6.91 1.01 19.67
CA SER A 30 7.20 -0.13 18.78
C SER A 30 7.65 0.31 17.38
N VAL A 31 7.00 1.33 16.80
CA VAL A 31 7.37 1.90 15.49
C VAL A 31 8.77 2.51 15.53
N ILE A 32 9.07 3.34 16.54
CA ILE A 32 10.39 3.94 16.72
C ILE A 32 11.45 2.84 16.95
N SER A 33 11.15 1.83 17.77
CA SER A 33 12.05 0.69 17.99
C SER A 33 12.31 -0.11 16.71
N LEU A 34 11.31 -0.29 15.85
CA LEU A 34 11.45 -0.98 14.57
C LEU A 34 12.35 -0.15 13.64
N ALA A 35 12.07 1.14 13.49
CA ALA A 35 12.83 2.05 12.65
C ALA A 35 14.32 2.15 13.04
N ASN A 36 14.60 2.26 14.33
CA ASN A 36 15.98 2.33 14.85
C ASN A 36 16.75 1.06 14.54
N ARG A 37 16.12 -0.10 14.70
CA ARG A 37 16.75 -1.40 14.48
C ARG A 37 16.92 -1.73 13.01
N LEU A 38 16.02 -1.23 12.16
CA LEU A 38 16.19 -1.25 10.70
C LEU A 38 17.17 -0.18 10.19
N GLN A 39 17.74 0.61 11.11
CA GLN A 39 18.66 1.71 10.78
C GLN A 39 18.04 2.70 9.77
N LEU A 40 16.72 2.85 9.78
CA LEU A 40 15.98 3.76 8.87
C LEU A 40 16.13 5.23 9.26
N GLN A 41 16.87 5.52 10.35
CA GLN A 41 17.18 6.88 10.77
C GLN A 41 18.26 7.55 9.90
N ASN A 42 19.04 6.77 9.16
CA ASN A 42 20.10 7.29 8.29
C ASN A 42 19.96 6.67 6.89
N ALA A 43 19.64 7.48 5.88
CA ALA A 43 19.47 6.99 4.50
C ALA A 43 20.70 6.23 3.99
N GLY A 44 21.90 6.65 4.40
CA GLY A 44 23.16 5.99 4.06
C GLY A 44 23.44 4.66 4.77
N SER A 45 22.81 4.38 5.92
CA SER A 45 22.94 3.06 6.59
C SER A 45 22.07 1.99 5.95
N VAL A 46 21.01 2.37 5.24
CA VAL A 46 20.08 1.43 4.60
C VAL A 46 20.66 0.82 3.33
N SER A 47 21.49 1.55 2.58
CA SER A 47 22.18 0.99 1.40
C SER A 47 23.30 0.02 1.77
N THR A 48 23.86 0.15 2.98
CA THR A 48 24.95 -0.68 3.51
C THR A 48 24.45 -1.84 4.36
N ALA A 49 23.31 -1.68 5.04
CA ALA A 49 22.55 -2.75 5.66
C ALA A 49 21.95 -3.61 4.54
N ASN A 50 22.76 -4.52 4.04
CA ASN A 50 22.38 -5.55 3.10
C ASN A 50 21.31 -6.43 3.79
N LEU A 51 20.04 -5.97 3.75
CA LEU A 51 18.87 -6.42 4.55
C LEU A 51 18.59 -7.93 4.46
N HIS A 52 19.31 -8.63 3.60
CA HIS A 52 19.15 -10.03 3.28
C HIS A 52 20.37 -10.88 3.62
N SER A 53 21.58 -10.27 3.70
CA SER A 53 22.77 -10.98 4.17
C SER A 53 22.90 -10.92 5.68
N ASP A 54 22.09 -10.09 6.35
CA ASP A 54 22.00 -10.04 7.80
C ASP A 54 20.86 -10.97 8.29
N PRO A 55 21.17 -12.17 8.80
CA PRO A 55 20.17 -13.11 9.29
C PRO A 55 19.40 -12.55 10.48
N ILE A 56 20.02 -11.65 11.25
CA ILE A 56 19.40 -10.99 12.41
C ILE A 56 18.35 -10.01 11.89
N LEU A 57 18.68 -9.21 10.88
CA LEU A 57 17.74 -8.24 10.31
C LEU A 57 16.57 -8.91 9.60
N LYS A 58 16.80 -10.01 8.89
CA LYS A 58 15.75 -10.85 8.31
C LYS A 58 14.84 -11.43 9.39
N THR A 59 15.41 -12.10 10.39
CA THR A 59 14.65 -12.67 11.52
C THR A 59 13.88 -11.59 12.28
N PHE A 60 14.48 -10.42 12.43
CA PHE A 60 13.89 -9.27 13.10
C PHE A 60 12.73 -8.66 12.30
N MET A 61 12.86 -8.51 10.97
CA MET A 61 11.79 -8.08 10.09
C MET A 61 10.60 -9.03 10.18
N PHE A 62 10.83 -10.34 10.08
CA PHE A 62 9.77 -11.34 10.27
C PHE A 62 9.16 -11.25 11.67
N THR A 63 9.97 -11.12 12.72
CA THR A 63 9.49 -11.06 14.11
C THR A 63 8.67 -9.78 14.38
N LYS A 64 9.10 -8.62 13.86
CA LYS A 64 8.39 -7.36 14.09
C LYS A 64 7.20 -7.15 13.19
N ALA A 65 7.26 -7.59 11.94
CA ALA A 65 6.06 -7.73 11.12
C ALA A 65 5.07 -8.65 11.82
N TYR A 66 5.52 -9.79 12.32
CA TYR A 66 4.69 -10.72 13.06
C TYR A 66 4.13 -10.11 14.35
N GLU A 67 4.90 -9.32 15.11
CA GLU A 67 4.39 -8.60 16.28
C GLU A 67 3.32 -7.56 15.92
N ILE A 68 3.46 -6.88 14.77
CA ILE A 68 2.45 -5.95 14.25
C ILE A 68 1.20 -6.72 13.81
N TYR A 69 1.36 -7.81 13.06
CA TYR A 69 0.26 -8.66 12.59
C TYR A 69 -0.40 -9.48 13.71
N ALA A 70 0.32 -9.74 14.81
CA ALA A 70 -0.21 -10.40 15.99
C ALA A 70 -1.06 -9.45 16.85
N LYS A 71 -1.05 -8.14 16.57
CA LYS A 71 -2.04 -7.23 17.18
C LYS A 71 -3.41 -7.49 16.56
N PRO A 72 -4.48 -7.49 17.37
CA PRO A 72 -5.83 -7.64 16.84
C PRO A 72 -6.14 -6.50 15.87
N TRP A 73 -6.85 -6.83 14.80
CA TRP A 73 -7.44 -5.84 13.91
C TRP A 73 -8.39 -4.93 14.69
N PRO A 74 -8.37 -3.58 14.50
CA PRO A 74 -7.63 -2.81 13.49
C PRO A 74 -6.27 -2.25 13.96
N ALA A 75 -5.81 -2.58 15.17
CA ALA A 75 -4.63 -1.93 15.77
C ALA A 75 -3.31 -2.26 15.05
N GLY A 76 -3.17 -3.48 14.54
CA GLY A 76 -2.00 -3.89 13.73
C GLY A 76 -1.87 -3.09 12.43
N ASP A 77 -2.98 -2.90 11.71
CA ASP A 77 -3.01 -2.18 10.43
C ASP A 77 -2.63 -0.71 10.61
N ILE A 78 -3.19 -0.05 11.62
CA ILE A 78 -2.84 1.33 11.98
C ILE A 78 -1.35 1.47 12.26
N LEU A 79 -0.80 0.51 13.02
CA LEU A 79 0.61 0.48 13.38
C LEU A 79 1.52 0.33 12.15
N HIS A 80 1.13 -0.57 11.26
CA HIS A 80 1.86 -0.83 10.03
C HIS A 80 1.80 0.38 9.08
N ALA A 81 0.60 0.90 8.82
CA ALA A 81 0.40 2.08 7.98
C ALA A 81 1.20 3.28 8.51
N ARG A 82 1.21 3.48 9.84
CA ARG A 82 2.01 4.53 10.47
C ARG A 82 3.50 4.36 10.23
N PHE A 83 4.01 3.15 10.47
CA PHE A 83 5.42 2.85 10.24
C PHE A 83 5.81 3.12 8.79
N CYS A 84 5.05 2.58 7.84
CA CYS A 84 5.38 2.76 6.44
C CYS A 84 5.25 4.20 5.98
N SER A 85 4.21 4.94 6.36
CA SER A 85 4.07 6.37 6.01
C SER A 85 5.19 7.25 6.59
N GLN A 86 5.81 6.84 7.70
CA GLN A 86 6.95 7.55 8.28
C GLN A 86 8.28 7.19 7.60
N HIS A 87 8.41 5.96 7.10
CA HIS A 87 9.69 5.43 6.62
C HIS A 87 9.72 5.11 5.13
N LEU A 88 8.66 5.45 4.38
CA LEU A 88 8.53 5.10 2.96
C LEU A 88 9.73 5.50 2.10
N PRO A 89 10.36 6.68 2.26
CA PRO A 89 11.55 7.03 1.48
C PRO A 89 12.72 6.09 1.74
N ALA A 90 12.95 5.71 3.00
CA ALA A 90 14.03 4.80 3.37
C ALA A 90 13.73 3.36 2.91
N LEU A 91 12.47 2.92 3.03
CA LEU A 91 12.02 1.63 2.48
C LEU A 91 12.16 1.58 0.95
N ALA A 92 11.83 2.67 0.27
CA ALA A 92 12.02 2.80 -1.18
C ALA A 92 13.50 2.73 -1.57
N GLN A 93 14.39 3.42 -0.84
CA GLN A 93 15.83 3.31 -1.07
C GLN A 93 16.35 1.89 -0.83
N ALA A 94 15.93 1.23 0.25
CA ALA A 94 16.25 -0.18 0.50
C ALA A 94 15.79 -1.07 -0.67
N TYR A 95 14.57 -0.82 -1.16
CA TYR A 95 14.00 -1.55 -2.28
C TYR A 95 14.82 -1.34 -3.56
N LYS A 96 15.24 -0.10 -3.86
CA LYS A 96 16.11 0.22 -5.00
C LYS A 96 17.49 -0.47 -4.90
N ALA A 97 18.06 -0.53 -3.71
CA ALA A 97 19.37 -1.16 -3.46
C ALA A 97 19.32 -2.71 -3.50
N THR A 98 18.12 -3.31 -3.49
CA THR A 98 17.98 -4.76 -3.56
C THR A 98 18.39 -5.28 -4.95
N PRO A 99 19.15 -6.39 -5.07
CA PRO A 99 19.47 -6.98 -6.37
C PRO A 99 18.22 -7.41 -7.13
N ASP A 100 18.26 -7.36 -8.47
CA ASP A 100 17.10 -7.66 -9.31
C ASP A 100 16.64 -9.13 -9.25
N SER A 101 17.52 -10.03 -8.85
CA SER A 101 17.18 -11.44 -8.60
C SER A 101 16.26 -11.66 -7.39
N ARG A 102 15.80 -10.59 -6.72
CA ARG A 102 14.97 -10.68 -5.51
C ARG A 102 13.69 -9.86 -5.63
N LEU A 103 12.55 -10.54 -5.49
CA LEU A 103 11.22 -9.92 -5.63
C LEU A 103 10.61 -9.39 -4.32
N ALA A 104 11.00 -9.86 -3.12
CA ALA A 104 10.05 -9.89 -2.00
C ALA A 104 10.26 -8.94 -0.79
N THR A 105 11.48 -8.50 -0.46
CA THR A 105 11.74 -8.30 0.98
C THR A 105 11.44 -6.91 1.59
N PRO A 106 11.86 -5.75 1.04
CA PRO A 106 11.33 -4.45 1.50
C PRO A 106 9.92 -4.19 0.96
N TYR A 107 9.61 -4.87 -0.15
CA TYR A 107 8.42 -4.76 -0.95
C TYR A 107 7.15 -5.15 -0.20
N SER A 108 7.14 -6.31 0.46
CA SER A 108 6.00 -6.78 1.27
C SER A 108 5.57 -5.81 2.38
N PHE A 109 6.51 -5.03 2.93
CA PHE A 109 6.19 -3.98 3.92
C PHE A 109 5.54 -2.74 3.27
N MET A 110 6.02 -2.34 2.09
CA MET A 110 5.40 -1.23 1.35
C MET A 110 3.99 -1.59 0.86
N MET A 111 3.73 -2.87 0.56
CA MET A 111 2.46 -3.37 0.03
C MET A 111 1.25 -3.17 0.94
N VAL A 112 1.41 -3.29 2.25
CA VAL A 112 0.26 -3.04 3.15
C VAL A 112 -0.09 -1.56 3.19
N SER A 113 0.86 -0.68 2.87
CA SER A 113 0.61 0.77 2.73
C SER A 113 -0.13 1.14 1.45
N LEU A 114 -0.17 0.23 0.48
CA LEU A 114 -1.00 0.37 -0.72
C LEU A 114 -2.47 0.12 -0.41
N LEU A 115 -2.75 -0.83 0.49
CA LEU A 115 -4.12 -1.18 0.87
C LEU A 115 -4.80 -0.07 1.68
N GLU A 116 -4.03 0.70 2.46
CA GLU A 116 -4.53 1.87 3.17
C GLU A 116 -3.99 3.19 2.57
N LYS A 117 -4.85 3.88 1.83
CA LYS A 117 -5.06 5.34 1.96
C LYS A 117 -3.91 6.24 1.52
N GLY A 118 -3.80 6.53 0.22
CA GLY A 118 -3.29 7.82 -0.30
C GLY A 118 -1.81 8.17 -0.08
N HIS A 119 -1.16 7.64 0.96
CA HIS A 119 0.22 7.91 1.34
C HIS A 119 1.18 7.33 0.32
N PHE A 120 1.02 6.03 0.02
CA PHE A 120 1.83 5.39 -1.00
C PHE A 120 1.64 6.07 -2.36
N ALA A 121 0.40 6.31 -2.77
CA ALA A 121 0.09 7.01 -4.00
C ALA A 121 0.63 8.45 -4.08
N SER A 122 0.58 9.19 -2.98
CA SER A 122 1.21 10.51 -2.90
C SER A 122 2.72 10.39 -3.04
N PHE A 123 3.32 9.38 -2.42
CA PHE A 123 4.74 9.11 -2.52
C PHE A 123 5.17 8.68 -3.93
N THR A 124 4.41 7.85 -4.63
CA THR A 124 4.74 7.44 -6.01
C THR A 124 4.74 8.58 -7.01
N ARG A 125 4.15 9.72 -6.66
CA ARG A 125 4.20 10.96 -7.46
C ARG A 125 5.48 11.77 -7.24
N THR A 126 6.26 11.47 -6.19
CA THR A 126 7.58 12.08 -5.93
C THR A 126 8.65 11.48 -6.85
N PRO A 127 9.77 12.19 -7.14
CA PRO A 127 10.88 11.62 -7.90
C PRO A 127 11.39 10.29 -7.33
N GLU A 128 11.48 10.17 -6.00
CA GLU A 128 11.93 8.95 -5.34
C GLU A 128 10.97 7.79 -5.53
N GLY A 129 9.66 8.07 -5.50
CA GLY A 129 8.62 7.07 -5.66
C GLY A 129 8.48 6.59 -7.09
N LYS A 130 8.53 7.48 -8.10
CA LYS A 130 8.22 7.18 -9.51
C LYS A 130 8.99 5.98 -10.09
N GLU A 131 10.23 5.77 -9.67
CA GLU A 131 11.08 4.68 -10.15
C GLU A 131 10.66 3.28 -9.64
N LEU A 132 9.87 3.21 -8.56
CA LEU A 132 9.54 1.94 -7.92
C LEU A 132 8.80 0.98 -8.86
N LEU A 133 7.90 1.49 -9.70
CA LEU A 133 7.22 0.68 -10.71
C LEU A 133 8.19 0.15 -11.76
N HIS A 134 9.07 0.98 -12.29
CA HIS A 134 10.02 0.54 -13.31
C HIS A 134 10.93 -0.56 -12.79
N ILE A 135 11.39 -0.43 -11.54
CA ILE A 135 12.19 -1.48 -10.88
C ILE A 135 11.36 -2.75 -10.70
N GLN A 136 10.12 -2.66 -10.23
CA GLN A 136 9.25 -3.83 -10.06
C GLN A 136 8.99 -4.53 -11.39
N VAL A 137 8.62 -3.79 -12.45
CA VAL A 137 8.38 -4.31 -13.80
C VAL A 137 9.63 -5.01 -14.32
N ARG A 138 10.79 -4.34 -14.26
CA ARG A 138 12.07 -4.88 -14.73
C ARG A 138 12.39 -6.19 -14.01
N ARG A 139 12.22 -6.23 -12.69
CA ARG A 139 12.47 -7.44 -11.88
C ARG A 139 11.51 -8.56 -12.26
N LEU A 140 10.21 -8.29 -12.35
CA LEU A 140 9.22 -9.30 -12.74
C LEU A 140 9.48 -9.85 -14.15
N ALA A 141 9.84 -8.99 -15.10
CA ALA A 141 10.13 -9.39 -16.48
C ALA A 141 11.37 -10.29 -16.60
N ASN A 142 12.40 -10.06 -15.77
CA ASN A 142 13.70 -10.73 -15.87
C ASN A 142 13.93 -11.84 -14.83
N HIS A 143 13.05 -12.02 -13.85
CA HIS A 143 13.25 -13.01 -12.78
C HIS A 143 12.99 -14.42 -13.30
N ASP A 144 13.87 -15.41 -13.10
CA ASP A 144 13.65 -16.78 -13.59
C ASP A 144 12.45 -17.51 -12.96
N VAL A 145 11.83 -18.45 -13.69
CA VAL A 145 10.60 -19.16 -13.24
C VAL A 145 10.96 -20.22 -12.18
N GLU A 146 12.22 -20.63 -12.15
CA GLU A 146 12.65 -21.88 -11.55
C GLU A 146 12.75 -21.87 -10.02
N ASP A 147 12.66 -20.69 -9.39
CA ASP A 147 12.63 -20.63 -7.93
C ASP A 147 11.27 -21.05 -7.39
N LYS A 148 11.24 -22.30 -6.90
CA LYS A 148 10.22 -22.95 -6.07
C LYS A 148 9.07 -22.02 -5.69
N ILE A 149 7.95 -22.22 -6.38
CA ILE A 149 6.60 -21.68 -6.10
C ILE A 149 6.64 -20.64 -5.00
N TYR A 150 6.81 -19.38 -5.40
CA TYR A 150 6.43 -18.26 -4.54
C TYR A 150 5.09 -18.60 -3.92
N HIS A 151 5.01 -18.59 -2.59
CA HIS A 151 3.75 -18.81 -1.89
C HIS A 151 2.65 -18.00 -2.57
N THR A 152 1.51 -18.60 -2.89
CA THR A 152 0.42 -18.02 -3.68
C THR A 152 0.09 -16.56 -3.34
N PHE A 153 0.26 -16.17 -2.06
CA PHE A 153 0.09 -14.79 -1.60
C PHE A 153 1.11 -13.81 -2.18
N HIS A 154 2.38 -14.17 -2.32
CA HIS A 154 3.40 -13.28 -2.86
C HIS A 154 3.14 -12.93 -4.32
N VAL A 155 2.70 -13.89 -5.14
CA VAL A 155 2.33 -13.60 -6.55
C VAL A 155 1.14 -12.63 -6.60
N ILE A 156 0.14 -12.83 -5.73
CA ILE A 156 -0.97 -11.89 -5.57
C ILE A 156 -0.50 -10.49 -5.20
N GLU A 157 0.37 -10.38 -4.21
CA GLU A 157 0.90 -9.08 -3.79
C GLU A 157 1.68 -8.39 -4.91
N LEU A 158 2.56 -9.15 -5.59
CA LEU A 158 3.36 -8.69 -6.74
C LEU A 158 2.50 -8.09 -7.85
N LEU A 159 1.43 -8.80 -8.23
CA LEU A 159 0.53 -8.37 -9.29
C LEU A 159 -0.38 -7.23 -8.84
N ASN A 160 -0.91 -7.28 -7.61
CA ASN A 160 -1.71 -6.18 -7.05
C ASN A 160 -0.93 -4.87 -7.05
N PHE A 161 0.36 -4.87 -6.74
CA PHE A 161 1.18 -3.65 -6.89
C PHE A 161 1.25 -3.17 -8.32
N LEU A 162 1.55 -4.07 -9.25
CA LEU A 162 1.68 -3.70 -10.66
C LEU A 162 0.40 -3.00 -11.12
N ILE A 163 -0.75 -3.59 -10.80
CA ILE A 163 -2.07 -3.07 -11.17
C ILE A 163 -2.37 -1.75 -10.46
N VAL A 164 -2.24 -1.71 -9.14
CA VAL A 164 -2.58 -0.53 -8.32
C VAL A 164 -1.63 0.63 -8.65
N TYR A 165 -0.34 0.36 -8.79
CA TYR A 165 0.63 1.38 -9.16
C TYR A 165 0.40 1.87 -10.59
N ALA A 166 0.22 0.96 -11.56
CA ALA A 166 -0.08 1.34 -12.93
C ALA A 166 -1.30 2.26 -12.97
N TYR A 167 -2.38 1.89 -12.28
CA TYR A 167 -3.58 2.73 -12.14
C TYR A 167 -3.28 4.09 -11.50
N TYR A 168 -2.51 4.15 -10.41
CA TYR A 168 -2.20 5.41 -9.72
C TYR A 168 -1.27 6.34 -10.48
N ALA A 169 -0.45 5.79 -11.35
CA ALA A 169 0.38 6.57 -12.22
C ALA A 169 -0.36 7.01 -13.50
N GLN A 170 -1.60 6.56 -13.79
CA GLN A 170 -2.41 7.03 -14.94
C GLN A 170 -2.87 8.50 -14.82
N ASP A 171 -2.97 9.07 -13.62
CA ASP A 171 -3.15 10.52 -13.43
C ASP A 171 -1.91 11.33 -13.88
N GLN A 172 -0.78 10.65 -14.11
CA GLN A 172 0.37 11.20 -14.82
C GLN A 172 0.33 10.67 -16.25
N VAL A 173 0.65 11.53 -17.22
CA VAL A 173 0.49 11.31 -18.67
C VAL A 173 1.13 10.01 -19.22
N ASN A 174 1.90 9.23 -18.45
CA ASN A 174 2.06 7.79 -18.67
C ASN A 174 3.02 7.15 -17.65
N PRO A 175 2.65 6.05 -16.98
CA PRO A 175 3.57 4.96 -16.75
C PRO A 175 3.39 3.97 -17.91
N VAL A 176 3.88 4.30 -19.11
CA VAL A 176 4.05 3.22 -20.11
C VAL A 176 5.03 2.27 -19.45
N ILE A 177 4.55 1.10 -19.05
CA ILE A 177 5.43 -0.04 -18.75
C ILE A 177 6.36 -0.10 -19.95
N ASN A 178 7.66 0.12 -19.75
CA ASN A 178 8.62 0.22 -20.85
C ASN A 178 8.34 -0.95 -21.82
N PRO A 179 8.04 -0.69 -23.11
CA PRO A 179 7.64 -1.74 -24.04
C PRO A 179 8.65 -2.89 -24.15
N GLU A 180 9.93 -2.60 -23.87
CA GLU A 180 11.01 -3.59 -23.76
C GLU A 180 10.71 -4.69 -22.73
N TYR A 181 10.04 -4.36 -21.62
CA TYR A 181 9.72 -5.31 -20.55
C TYR A 181 8.40 -6.05 -20.77
N LEU A 182 7.54 -5.61 -21.69
CA LEU A 182 6.22 -6.22 -21.90
C LEU A 182 6.31 -7.70 -22.28
N PRO A 183 7.15 -8.14 -23.24
CA PRO A 183 7.23 -9.56 -23.60
C PRO A 183 7.66 -10.44 -22.43
N GLY A 184 8.67 -10.01 -21.67
CA GLY A 184 9.17 -10.76 -20.51
C GLY A 184 8.14 -10.83 -19.38
N LEU A 185 7.47 -9.72 -19.09
CA LEU A 185 6.43 -9.65 -18.07
C LEU A 185 5.19 -10.48 -18.44
N ARG A 186 4.81 -10.48 -19.72
CA ARG A 186 3.71 -11.29 -20.26
C ARG A 186 4.04 -12.78 -20.16
N ALA A 187 5.20 -13.19 -20.68
CA ALA A 187 5.66 -14.57 -20.59
C ALA A 187 5.76 -15.06 -19.14
N ARG A 188 6.15 -14.16 -18.21
CA ARG A 188 6.16 -14.42 -16.78
C ARG A 188 4.78 -14.75 -16.23
N CYS A 189 3.80 -13.89 -16.51
CA CYS A 189 2.44 -14.07 -16.04
C CYS A 189 1.83 -15.35 -16.61
N GLU A 190 2.09 -15.67 -17.87
CA GLU A 190 1.64 -16.92 -18.51
C GLU A 190 2.28 -18.16 -17.86
N GLY A 191 3.60 -18.13 -17.62
CA GLY A 191 4.31 -19.21 -16.95
C GLY A 191 3.75 -19.50 -15.56
N TRP A 192 3.51 -18.45 -14.76
CA TRP A 192 2.86 -18.60 -13.46
C TRP A 192 1.42 -19.08 -13.59
N ARG A 193 0.63 -18.57 -14.54
CA ARG A 193 -0.77 -18.97 -14.73
C ARG A 193 -0.86 -20.45 -15.04
N ASN A 194 -0.03 -20.94 -15.97
CA ASN A 194 0.01 -22.35 -16.34
C ASN A 194 0.45 -23.23 -15.16
N THR A 195 1.43 -22.75 -14.38
CA THR A 195 1.90 -23.42 -13.16
C THR A 195 0.75 -23.57 -12.14
N TYR A 196 0.04 -22.48 -11.82
CA TYR A 196 -1.08 -22.50 -10.87
C TYR A 196 -2.29 -23.28 -11.39
N TYR A 197 -2.54 -23.26 -12.70
CA TYR A 197 -3.58 -24.07 -13.33
C TYR A 197 -3.30 -25.56 -13.16
N GLY A 198 -2.05 -26.00 -13.31
CA GLY A 198 -1.64 -27.38 -13.02
C GLY A 198 -1.88 -27.78 -11.55
N TYR A 199 -1.75 -26.84 -10.62
CA TYR A 199 -2.04 -27.06 -9.19
C TYR A 199 -3.53 -26.96 -8.82
N MET A 200 -4.44 -26.64 -9.74
CA MET A 200 -5.87 -26.54 -9.43
C MET A 200 -6.53 -27.89 -9.12
N GLN A 201 -5.92 -29.02 -9.50
CA GLN A 201 -6.45 -30.35 -9.17
C GLN A 201 -6.21 -30.76 -7.71
N ALA A 202 -5.52 -29.94 -6.91
CA ALA A 202 -5.17 -30.23 -5.52
C ALA A 202 -6.09 -29.50 -4.50
N TYR A 203 -5.84 -29.75 -3.22
CA TYR A 203 -6.52 -29.19 -2.03
C TYR A 203 -6.69 -27.65 -2.03
N TYR A 204 -5.99 -26.91 -2.89
CA TYR A 204 -5.99 -25.45 -2.96
C TYR A 204 -6.74 -24.87 -4.17
N ALA A 205 -7.63 -25.63 -4.84
CA ALA A 205 -8.33 -25.23 -6.06
C ALA A 205 -8.91 -23.80 -6.03
N ALA A 206 -9.70 -23.45 -5.01
CA ALA A 206 -10.32 -22.12 -4.90
C ALA A 206 -9.28 -20.99 -4.70
N ARG A 207 -8.21 -21.25 -3.94
CA ARG A 207 -7.14 -20.28 -3.71
C ARG A 207 -6.30 -20.06 -4.97
N ASN A 208 -6.00 -21.15 -5.69
CA ASN A 208 -5.26 -21.10 -6.95
C ASN A 208 -6.10 -20.46 -8.06
N GLN A 209 -7.41 -20.68 -8.09
CA GLN A 209 -8.32 -20.02 -9.03
C GLN A 209 -8.19 -18.51 -8.96
N ARG A 210 -8.21 -17.92 -7.76
CA ARG A 210 -8.03 -16.46 -7.61
C ARG A 210 -6.72 -15.93 -8.19
N VAL A 211 -5.66 -16.73 -8.13
CA VAL A 211 -4.35 -16.36 -8.72
C VAL A 211 -4.37 -16.48 -10.23
N VAL A 212 -4.97 -17.56 -10.75
CA VAL A 212 -5.17 -17.74 -12.19
C VAL A 212 -6.02 -16.61 -12.76
N ASP A 213 -7.09 -16.21 -12.08
CA ASP A 213 -7.96 -15.10 -12.48
C ASP A 213 -7.13 -13.83 -12.58
N MET A 214 -6.54 -13.36 -11.49
CA MET A 214 -5.74 -12.12 -11.46
C MET A 214 -4.54 -12.14 -12.42
N LEU A 215 -3.90 -13.29 -12.66
CA LEU A 215 -2.88 -13.43 -13.70
C LEU A 215 -3.47 -13.25 -15.10
N THR A 216 -4.65 -13.79 -15.35
CA THR A 216 -5.39 -13.61 -16.61
C THR A 216 -5.75 -12.14 -16.81
N GLU A 217 -6.30 -11.48 -15.80
CA GLU A 217 -6.61 -10.05 -15.85
C GLU A 217 -5.34 -9.22 -16.12
N THR A 218 -4.21 -9.59 -15.51
CA THR A 218 -2.93 -8.90 -15.71
C THR A 218 -2.44 -9.09 -17.15
N ILE A 219 -2.53 -10.29 -17.71
CA ILE A 219 -2.16 -10.55 -19.11
C ILE A 219 -3.05 -9.71 -20.05
N GLU A 220 -4.37 -9.68 -19.81
CA GLU A 220 -5.28 -8.87 -20.61
C GLU A 220 -4.96 -7.37 -20.54
N PHE A 221 -4.54 -6.87 -19.37
CA PHE A 221 -4.03 -5.52 -19.21
C PHE A 221 -2.72 -5.28 -19.99
N LEU A 222 -1.77 -6.21 -19.93
CA LEU A 222 -0.51 -6.11 -20.67
C LEU A 222 -0.74 -6.17 -22.20
N ASP A 223 -1.79 -6.85 -22.63
CA ASP A 223 -2.22 -6.94 -24.04
C ASP A 223 -3.12 -5.76 -24.47
N ASP A 224 -3.33 -4.75 -23.60
CA ASP A 224 -4.21 -3.59 -23.83
C ASP A 224 -5.67 -3.96 -24.15
N THR A 225 -6.10 -5.14 -23.69
CA THR A 225 -7.47 -5.66 -23.86
C THR A 225 -8.34 -5.44 -22.63
N ARG A 226 -7.75 -5.02 -21.51
CA ARG A 226 -8.45 -4.68 -20.27
C ARG A 226 -7.86 -3.43 -19.64
N SER A 227 -8.72 -2.49 -19.21
CA SER A 227 -8.26 -1.31 -18.51
C SER A 227 -7.90 -1.63 -17.04
N PRO A 228 -6.91 -0.96 -16.43
CA PRO A 228 -6.64 -1.07 -14.99
C PRO A 228 -7.85 -0.75 -14.11
N THR A 229 -8.71 0.17 -14.57
CA THR A 229 -9.97 0.50 -13.89
C THR A 229 -10.88 -0.74 -13.78
N ASP A 230 -10.98 -1.54 -14.84
CA ASP A 230 -11.81 -2.75 -14.83
C ASP A 230 -11.22 -3.83 -13.92
N MET A 231 -9.88 -3.98 -13.92
CA MET A 231 -9.19 -4.88 -12.99
C MET A 231 -9.46 -4.52 -11.52
N LEU A 232 -9.44 -3.23 -11.19
CA LEU A 232 -9.74 -2.77 -9.83
C LEU A 232 -11.21 -2.92 -9.47
N ARG A 233 -12.15 -2.69 -10.39
CA ARG A 233 -13.58 -2.87 -10.12
C ARG A 233 -13.94 -4.32 -9.80
N LEU A 234 -13.31 -5.28 -10.47
CA LEU A 234 -13.61 -6.71 -10.34
C LEU A 234 -12.95 -7.34 -9.10
N ASN A 235 -11.82 -6.80 -8.64
CA ASN A 235 -11.17 -7.28 -7.43
C ASN A 235 -11.83 -6.67 -6.19
N GLU A 236 -12.18 -7.49 -5.18
CA GLU A 236 -12.68 -7.02 -3.88
C GLU A 236 -11.77 -5.94 -3.27
N VAL A 237 -10.47 -5.99 -3.58
CA VAL A 237 -9.47 -5.00 -3.16
C VAL A 237 -9.66 -3.64 -3.86
N GLY A 238 -9.97 -3.62 -5.16
CA GLY A 238 -10.09 -2.37 -5.91
C GLY A 238 -11.46 -1.72 -5.79
N LYS A 239 -12.50 -2.45 -5.36
CA LYS A 239 -13.75 -1.85 -4.83
C LYS A 239 -13.45 -0.84 -3.72
N HIS A 240 -12.34 -0.99 -2.99
CA HIS A 240 -12.01 -0.13 -1.87
C HIS A 240 -11.10 1.07 -2.20
N MET A 241 -10.64 1.23 -3.45
CA MET A 241 -9.35 1.90 -3.69
C MET A 241 -9.21 2.94 -4.82
N PRO A 242 -10.20 3.77 -5.19
CA PRO A 242 -9.91 4.91 -6.05
C PRO A 242 -9.22 6.01 -5.22
N LEU A 243 -7.99 6.40 -5.57
CA LEU A 243 -7.35 7.61 -4.99
C LEU A 243 -8.12 8.89 -5.29
N ALA A 244 -8.87 8.85 -6.40
CA ALA A 244 -9.82 9.87 -6.78
C ALA A 244 -11.18 9.66 -6.11
N SER A 245 -11.30 8.82 -5.09
CA SER A 245 -12.50 8.74 -4.26
C SER A 245 -12.31 9.47 -2.95
N CYS A 246 -13.41 10.00 -2.45
CA CYS A 246 -13.52 10.58 -1.12
C CYS A 246 -13.02 9.61 -0.03
N GLY A 247 -12.20 10.07 0.92
CA GLY A 247 -11.70 9.25 2.02
C GLY A 247 -12.81 8.66 2.92
N TYR A 248 -14.01 9.23 2.89
CA TYR A 248 -15.16 8.69 3.59
C TYR A 248 -15.80 7.54 2.81
N MET A 249 -15.33 6.30 3.04
CA MET A 249 -15.76 5.09 2.29
C MET A 249 -17.26 4.79 2.33
N LYS A 250 -18.01 5.41 3.25
CA LYS A 250 -19.47 5.22 3.36
C LYS A 250 -20.28 6.25 2.55
N SER A 251 -19.64 7.23 1.91
CA SER A 251 -20.35 8.20 1.08
C SER A 251 -20.78 7.60 -0.26
N GLU A 252 -21.83 8.20 -0.83
CA GLU A 252 -22.22 7.91 -2.21
C GLU A 252 -21.15 8.36 -3.21
N CYS A 253 -20.46 9.48 -2.96
CA CYS A 253 -19.41 9.99 -3.84
C CYS A 253 -18.19 9.05 -3.95
N TRP A 254 -17.93 8.25 -2.91
CA TRP A 254 -16.91 7.20 -2.98
C TRP A 254 -17.29 6.09 -3.96
N ARG A 255 -18.59 5.79 -4.08
CA ARG A 255 -19.14 4.78 -5.00
C ARG A 255 -19.27 5.31 -6.43
N SER A 256 -19.66 6.57 -6.60
CA SER A 256 -19.75 7.21 -7.92
C SER A 256 -18.38 7.53 -8.53
N GLY A 257 -17.34 7.65 -7.69
CA GLY A 257 -15.99 8.01 -8.12
C GLY A 257 -15.83 9.51 -8.36
N ASP A 258 -16.59 10.35 -7.65
CA ASP A 258 -16.45 11.80 -7.77
C ASP A 258 -15.05 12.23 -7.32
N VAL A 259 -14.40 13.08 -8.11
CA VAL A 259 -13.04 13.55 -7.82
C VAL A 259 -13.02 14.48 -6.59
N PRO A 260 -12.45 14.07 -5.45
CA PRO A 260 -12.41 14.88 -4.24
C PRO A 260 -11.42 16.04 -4.39
N THR A 261 -11.86 17.25 -4.03
CA THR A 261 -11.04 18.47 -4.13
C THR A 261 -10.36 18.81 -2.81
N LEU A 262 -10.99 18.51 -1.67
CA LEU A 262 -10.52 18.87 -0.33
C LEU A 262 -9.48 17.86 0.20
N ALA A 263 -8.21 18.24 0.28
CA ALA A 263 -7.19 17.40 0.91
C ALA A 263 -7.17 17.57 2.44
N CYS A 264 -6.89 16.50 3.18
CA CYS A 264 -6.65 16.57 4.63
C CYS A 264 -5.52 17.55 4.92
N SER A 265 -5.77 18.57 5.74
CA SER A 265 -4.80 19.64 6.01
C SER A 265 -3.50 19.15 6.67
N LYS A 266 -3.54 18.03 7.41
CA LYS A 266 -2.39 17.47 8.11
C LYS A 266 -1.54 16.54 7.24
N CYS A 267 -2.14 15.52 6.65
CA CYS A 267 -1.38 14.52 5.88
C CYS A 267 -1.32 14.79 4.38
N LYS A 268 -2.23 15.60 3.83
CA LYS A 268 -2.40 15.87 2.38
C LYS A 268 -2.60 14.65 1.47
N CYS A 269 -2.55 13.42 2.01
CA CYS A 269 -2.64 12.17 1.26
C CYS A 269 -4.06 11.66 1.07
N VAL A 270 -4.99 12.00 1.97
CA VAL A 270 -6.41 11.65 1.84
C VAL A 270 -7.19 12.87 1.39
N ARG A 271 -8.09 12.69 0.42
CA ARG A 271 -8.93 13.75 -0.12
C ARG A 271 -10.40 13.45 0.12
N TYR A 272 -11.23 14.47 0.23
CA TYR A 272 -12.66 14.41 0.48
C TYR A 272 -13.39 15.30 -0.52
N CYS A 273 -14.65 14.98 -0.82
CA CYS A 273 -15.47 15.86 -1.65
C CYS A 273 -15.94 17.10 -0.87
N SER A 274 -16.04 17.02 0.47
CA SER A 274 -16.50 18.12 1.32
C SER A 274 -15.96 18.02 2.76
N PRO A 275 -16.02 19.12 3.55
CA PRO A 275 -15.65 19.11 4.96
C PRO A 275 -16.48 18.13 5.82
N GLU A 276 -17.73 17.88 5.45
CA GLU A 276 -18.62 16.95 6.15
C GLU A 276 -18.10 15.51 6.05
N HIS A 277 -17.64 15.10 4.87
CA HIS A 277 -17.01 13.79 4.68
C HIS A 277 -15.70 13.67 5.45
N GLN A 278 -14.89 14.72 5.48
CA GLN A 278 -13.68 14.75 6.31
C GLN A 278 -14.02 14.58 7.79
N LYS A 279 -15.02 15.30 8.30
CA LYS A 279 -15.47 15.21 9.69
C LYS A 279 -16.00 13.82 10.03
N ALA A 280 -16.77 13.20 9.12
CA ALA A 280 -17.32 11.85 9.28
C ALA A 280 -16.23 10.77 9.31
N ASP A 281 -15.19 10.90 8.48
CA ASP A 281 -14.05 9.98 8.44
C ASP A 281 -13.05 10.23 9.59
N TRP A 282 -13.03 11.44 10.17
CA TRP A 282 -12.01 11.87 11.13
C TRP A 282 -11.79 10.91 12.30
N ARG A 283 -12.86 10.29 12.82
CA ARG A 283 -12.76 9.30 13.91
C ARG A 283 -11.83 8.13 13.59
N TYR A 284 -11.78 7.70 12.33
CA TYR A 284 -10.91 6.62 11.86
C TYR A 284 -9.60 7.18 11.30
N HIS A 285 -9.70 8.25 10.50
CA HIS A 285 -8.55 8.87 9.87
C HIS A 285 -7.51 9.36 10.88
N LYS A 286 -7.93 9.99 11.99
CA LYS A 286 -7.04 10.60 12.99
C LYS A 286 -5.97 9.64 13.52
N VAL A 287 -6.27 8.33 13.54
CA VAL A 287 -5.37 7.31 14.09
C VAL A 287 -4.22 6.99 13.13
N ALA A 288 -4.49 7.01 11.82
CA ALA A 288 -3.50 6.81 10.76
C ALA A 288 -3.00 8.14 10.14
N CYS A 289 -3.56 9.29 10.55
CA CYS A 289 -3.26 10.60 10.00
C CYS A 289 -1.89 11.10 10.46
N ILE A 290 -0.90 10.91 9.60
CA ILE A 290 0.48 11.33 9.80
C ILE A 290 0.90 12.20 8.63
N THR A 291 1.59 13.29 8.93
CA THR A 291 2.27 14.13 7.93
C THR A 291 3.52 13.39 7.46
N PRO A 292 3.54 12.93 6.20
CA PRO A 292 4.69 12.18 5.71
C PRO A 292 5.89 13.09 5.51
N PRO A 293 7.12 12.57 5.70
CA PRO A 293 8.32 13.38 5.61
C PRO A 293 8.57 13.96 4.21
N TRP A 294 8.06 13.33 3.14
CA TRP A 294 8.23 13.83 1.77
C TRP A 294 7.32 15.02 1.44
N ILE A 295 6.18 15.19 2.12
CA ILE A 295 5.29 16.34 1.92
C ILE A 295 5.89 17.61 2.50
N LEU A 296 6.63 17.51 3.61
CA LEU A 296 7.30 18.66 4.21
C LEU A 296 8.38 19.27 3.30
N ARG A 297 8.95 18.49 2.39
CA ARG A 297 10.01 18.94 1.46
C ARG A 297 9.44 19.79 0.32
N THR A 298 8.28 19.41 -0.20
CA THR A 298 7.67 20.10 -1.35
C THR A 298 7.25 21.52 -1.01
N ASP A 299 6.82 21.76 0.23
CA ASP A 299 6.42 23.09 0.69
C ASP A 299 7.62 24.04 0.85
N SER A 300 8.80 23.51 1.21
CA SER A 300 10.03 24.31 1.32
C SER A 300 10.69 24.62 -0.03
N GLU A 301 10.62 23.70 -0.99
CA GLU A 301 11.25 23.88 -2.31
C GLU A 301 10.37 24.70 -3.26
N GLY A 302 9.04 24.54 -3.19
CA GLY A 302 8.10 25.34 -3.98
C GLY A 302 8.02 26.81 -3.58
N ALA A 303 8.37 27.14 -2.33
CA ALA A 303 8.48 28.53 -1.88
C ALA A 303 9.75 29.22 -2.42
N ALA A 304 10.79 28.47 -2.75
CA ALA A 304 12.07 28.99 -3.25
C ALA A 304 12.12 29.16 -4.77
N SER A 305 11.20 28.53 -5.53
CA SER A 305 11.16 28.62 -7.00
C SER A 305 10.20 29.69 -7.54
N VAL A 306 9.68 30.58 -6.68
CA VAL A 306 8.73 31.66 -7.03
C VAL A 306 9.27 33.06 -6.63
N LEU A 307 10.56 33.15 -6.28
CA LEU A 307 11.29 34.40 -6.07
C LEU A 307 12.51 34.45 -7.00
#